data_AF-A0A8S0SIW2-F1
#
_entry.id   AF-A0A8S0SIW2-F1
#
_cell.length_a   1.000
_cell.length_b   1.000
_cell.length_c   1.000
_cell.angle_alpha   90.00
_cell.angle_beta   90.00
_cell.angle_gamma   90.00
#
_symmetry.space_group_name_H-M   'P 1'
#
loop_
_entity.id
_entity.type
_entity.pdbx_description
1 polymer ?
#
loop_
_entity_poly.entity_id
_entity_poly.type
_entity_poly.pdbx_seq_one_letter_code
_entity_poly.pdbx_strand_id
1 'polypeptide(L)'
;MAVSKGTVFTLKSYRTQAEVLVKNYILSDPFIPYTSVVVGALTCKLVYDLTQLISAIYFRGYNGLTKIQRTEWKNRGVSTLHAIFISITSLYFVFWSDLFSEHHSAELITFRNSPLSTFALGVSVGYFISDLGMIFWLYPYLGGVEYIVHHSLSAIAVSYSMLTGEGQLYTFMVLISEVTTPEINMRWYLDIAGLKRSNAYLINGIVIFFAWLVRNLTP
;
A
#
# COMPACT_ATOMS: atom_id res chain seq x y z
N MET A 1 17.03 -15.50 40.91
CA MET A 1 18.16 -16.12 40.19
C MET A 1 18.95 -14.98 39.52
N ALA A 2 20.14 -14.66 40.00
CA ALA A 2 20.89 -13.50 39.51
C ALA A 2 21.50 -13.78 38.13
N VAL A 3 21.20 -12.93 37.14
CA VAL A 3 21.76 -13.04 35.79
C VAL A 3 23.27 -12.78 35.87
N SER A 4 24.08 -13.69 35.32
CA SER A 4 25.53 -13.59 35.40
C SER A 4 26.06 -12.35 34.66
N LYS A 5 27.15 -11.75 35.15
CA LYS A 5 27.79 -10.59 34.50
C LYS A 5 28.15 -10.86 33.04
N GLY A 6 28.51 -12.11 32.70
CA GLY A 6 28.80 -12.52 31.32
C GLY A 6 27.58 -12.44 30.40
N THR A 7 26.40 -12.84 30.89
CA THR A 7 25.12 -12.77 30.15
C THR A 7 24.67 -11.33 29.92
N VAL A 8 24.88 -10.44 30.90
CA VAL A 8 24.57 -9.00 30.77
C VAL A 8 25.47 -8.33 29.72
N PHE A 9 26.74 -8.72 29.65
CA PHE A 9 27.69 -8.19 28.67
C PHE A 9 27.36 -8.64 27.24
N THR A 10 26.99 -9.90 27.04
CA THR A 10 26.56 -10.42 25.73
C THR A 10 25.28 -9.75 25.25
N LEU A 11 24.27 -9.61 26.12
CA LEU A 11 23.02 -8.91 25.76
C LEU A 11 23.25 -7.45 25.35
N LYS A 12 24.14 -6.72 26.06
CA LYS A 12 24.55 -5.37 25.66
C LYS A 12 25.24 -5.37 24.30
N SER A 13 26.15 -6.31 24.05
CA SER A 13 26.84 -6.42 22.76
C SER A 13 25.87 -6.68 21.60
N TYR A 14 24.92 -7.61 21.75
CA TYR A 14 23.89 -7.85 20.74
C TYR A 14 23.00 -6.64 20.50
N ARG A 15 22.61 -5.93 21.56
CA ARG A 15 21.83 -4.70 21.44
C ARG A 15 22.59 -3.61 20.70
N THR A 16 23.87 -3.38 21.03
CA THR A 16 24.71 -2.42 20.32
C THR A 16 24.90 -2.81 18.86
N GLN A 17 25.06 -4.10 18.57
CA GLN A 17 25.24 -4.59 17.21
C GLN A 17 23.95 -4.47 16.38
N ALA A 18 22.78 -4.71 17.00
CA ALA A 18 21.47 -4.48 16.39
C ALA A 18 21.21 -2.97 16.17
N GLU A 19 21.55 -2.11 17.13
CA GLU A 19 21.45 -0.66 16.99
C GLU A 19 22.37 -0.13 15.88
N VAL A 20 23.60 -0.66 15.76
CA VAL A 20 24.53 -0.34 14.67
C VAL A 20 24.03 -0.87 13.33
N LEU A 21 23.45 -2.07 13.28
CA LEU A 21 22.86 -2.64 12.06
C LEU A 21 21.64 -1.81 11.61
N VAL A 22 20.75 -1.45 12.53
CA VAL A 22 19.63 -0.54 12.27
C VAL A 22 20.17 0.81 11.77
N LYS A 23 21.16 1.39 12.45
CA LYS A 23 21.71 2.69 12.06
C LYS A 23 22.45 2.65 10.71
N ASN A 24 23.15 1.57 10.38
CA ASN A 24 23.95 1.50 9.16
C ASN A 24 23.21 0.87 7.98
N TYR A 25 22.16 0.07 8.21
CA TYR A 25 21.43 -0.65 7.16
C TYR A 25 20.04 -0.05 6.93
N ILE A 26 19.37 0.44 7.99
CA ILE A 26 18.07 1.11 7.88
C ILE A 26 18.24 2.62 7.63
N LEU A 27 19.34 3.26 8.07
CA LEU A 27 19.61 4.69 7.80
C LEU A 27 20.71 4.95 6.76
N SER A 28 21.23 3.93 6.07
CA SER A 28 21.99 4.21 4.85
C SER A 28 21.00 4.46 3.71
N ASP A 29 20.88 5.73 3.31
CA ASP A 29 19.99 6.21 2.24
C ASP A 29 19.94 5.36 0.95
N PRO A 30 21.02 4.72 0.45
CA PRO A 30 20.95 4.07 -0.86
C PRO A 30 20.12 2.78 -0.92
N PHE A 31 19.87 2.10 0.21
CA PHE A 31 19.22 0.77 0.17
C PHE A 31 17.71 0.79 0.45
N ILE A 32 17.19 1.88 1.01
CA ILE A 32 15.78 2.02 1.38
C ILE A 32 14.85 1.80 0.17
N PRO A 33 15.08 2.41 -1.01
CA PRO A 33 14.20 2.20 -2.16
C PRO A 33 14.13 0.72 -2.58
N TYR A 34 15.27 0.04 -2.67
CA TYR A 34 15.30 -1.34 -3.16
C TYR A 34 14.71 -2.34 -2.17
N THR A 35 15.04 -2.18 -0.89
CA THR A 35 14.52 -3.06 0.17
C THR A 35 13.03 -2.88 0.37
N SER A 36 12.51 -1.66 0.30
CA SER A 36 11.07 -1.38 0.39
C SER A 36 10.26 -1.96 -0.77
N VAL A 37 10.79 -1.94 -2.00
CA VAL A 37 10.17 -2.61 -3.16
C VAL A 37 10.03 -4.11 -2.93
N VAL A 38 11.09 -4.77 -2.43
CA VAL A 38 11.06 -6.20 -2.10
C VAL A 38 10.04 -6.47 -0.98
N VAL A 39 10.02 -5.63 0.06
CA VAL A 39 9.04 -5.72 1.14
C VAL A 39 7.61 -5.60 0.61
N GLY A 40 7.35 -4.66 -0.31
CA GLY A 40 6.05 -4.50 -0.96
C GLY A 40 5.61 -5.76 -1.71
N ALA A 41 6.48 -6.31 -2.56
CA ALA A 41 6.18 -7.52 -3.32
C ALA A 41 5.94 -8.76 -2.42
N LEU A 42 6.76 -8.94 -1.37
CA LEU A 42 6.57 -10.02 -0.40
C LEU A 42 5.26 -9.84 0.39
N THR A 43 4.93 -8.61 0.77
CA THR A 43 3.67 -8.28 1.43
C THR A 43 2.48 -8.64 0.53
N CYS A 44 2.53 -8.31 -0.76
CA CYS A 44 1.50 -8.71 -1.71
C CYS A 44 1.28 -10.22 -1.72
N LYS A 45 2.37 -11.01 -1.80
CA LYS A 45 2.26 -12.48 -1.77
C LYS A 45 1.67 -13.00 -0.46
N LEU A 46 2.13 -12.47 0.67
CA LEU A 46 1.63 -12.84 2.00
C LEU A 46 0.13 -12.56 2.12
N VAL A 47 -0.30 -11.37 1.71
CA VAL A 47 -1.70 -10.93 1.79
C VAL A 47 -2.58 -11.73 0.85
N TYR A 48 -2.08 -12.06 -0.33
CA TYR A 48 -2.79 -12.92 -1.28
C TYR A 48 -3.10 -14.31 -0.68
N ASP A 49 -2.12 -14.92 -0.01
CA ASP A 49 -2.29 -16.23 0.65
C ASP A 49 -3.15 -16.13 1.91
N LEU A 50 -2.96 -15.07 2.71
CA LEU A 50 -3.76 -14.85 3.92
C LEU A 50 -5.22 -14.59 3.56
N THR A 51 -5.47 -13.82 2.50
CA THR A 51 -6.82 -13.60 1.96
C THR A 51 -7.45 -14.93 1.57
N GLN A 52 -6.70 -15.84 0.95
CA GLN A 52 -7.19 -17.18 0.64
C GLN A 52 -7.59 -17.94 1.91
N LEU A 53 -6.70 -17.97 2.91
CA LEU A 53 -6.91 -18.72 4.15
C LEU A 53 -8.13 -18.20 4.92
N ILE A 54 -8.18 -16.89 5.17
CA ILE A 54 -9.29 -16.24 5.87
C ILE A 54 -10.59 -16.46 5.09
N SER A 55 -10.57 -16.28 3.76
CA SER A 55 -11.78 -16.41 2.96
C SER A 55 -12.33 -17.83 2.95
N ALA A 56 -11.47 -18.85 2.89
CA ALA A 56 -11.89 -20.25 2.92
C ALA A 56 -12.53 -20.67 4.26
N ILE A 57 -12.14 -20.04 5.37
CA ILE A 57 -12.65 -20.34 6.71
C ILE A 57 -13.95 -19.58 6.98
N TYR A 58 -13.98 -18.27 6.71
CA TYR A 58 -15.06 -17.40 7.18
C TYR A 58 -16.14 -17.13 6.13
N PHE A 59 -15.83 -17.24 4.84
CA PHE A 59 -16.77 -16.90 3.76
C PHE A 59 -17.31 -18.16 3.10
N ARG A 60 -18.50 -18.60 3.53
CA ARG A 60 -19.14 -19.84 3.04
C ARG A 60 -19.25 -19.93 1.51
N GLY A 61 -19.42 -18.79 0.83
CA GLY A 61 -19.51 -18.73 -0.64
C GLY A 61 -18.16 -18.87 -1.37
N TYR A 62 -17.03 -18.64 -0.69
CA TYR A 62 -15.71 -18.57 -1.31
C TYR A 62 -15.31 -19.88 -2.00
N ASN A 63 -15.56 -21.03 -1.36
CA ASN A 63 -15.20 -22.33 -1.92
C ASN A 63 -16.04 -22.70 -3.16
N GLY A 64 -17.22 -22.11 -3.31
CA GLY A 64 -18.09 -22.28 -4.47
C GLY A 64 -17.73 -21.40 -5.67
N LEU A 65 -16.82 -20.44 -5.51
CA LEU A 65 -16.40 -19.54 -6.59
C LEU A 65 -15.58 -20.29 -7.65
N THR A 66 -15.68 -19.82 -8.90
CA THR A 66 -14.80 -20.30 -9.98
C THR A 66 -13.34 -19.98 -9.70
N LYS A 67 -12.41 -20.66 -10.39
CA LYS A 67 -10.97 -20.40 -10.22
C LYS A 67 -10.60 -18.94 -10.51
N ILE A 68 -11.21 -18.34 -11.54
CA ILE A 68 -10.97 -16.94 -11.93
C ILE A 68 -11.49 -16.00 -10.84
N GLN A 69 -12.73 -16.21 -10.37
CA GLN A 69 -13.31 -15.40 -9.28
C GLN A 69 -12.50 -15.49 -7.98
N ARG A 70 -11.98 -16.67 -7.61
CA ARG A 70 -11.09 -16.79 -6.44
C ARG A 70 -9.79 -16.03 -6.61
N THR A 71 -9.23 -16.03 -7.82
CA THR A 71 -8.03 -15.26 -8.12
C THR A 71 -8.29 -13.76 -8.02
N GLU A 72 -9.37 -13.27 -8.61
CA GLU A 72 -9.80 -11.87 -8.49
C GLU A 72 -10.10 -11.49 -7.04
N TRP A 73 -10.80 -12.36 -6.29
CA TRP A 73 -11.10 -12.17 -4.88
C TRP A 73 -9.83 -11.95 -4.04
N LYS A 74 -8.80 -12.75 -4.29
CA LYS A 74 -7.51 -12.62 -3.59
C LYS A 74 -6.75 -11.37 -4.05
N ASN A 75 -6.77 -11.04 -5.34
CA ASN A 75 -6.12 -9.84 -5.86
C ASN A 75 -6.74 -8.56 -5.27
N ARG A 76 -8.06 -8.52 -5.14
CA ARG A 76 -8.79 -7.42 -4.47
C ARG A 76 -8.44 -7.30 -2.98
N GLY A 77 -8.06 -8.40 -2.33
CA GLY A 77 -7.59 -8.36 -0.94
C GLY A 77 -6.24 -7.65 -0.83
N VAL A 78 -5.34 -7.93 -1.77
CA VAL A 78 -4.03 -7.25 -1.88
C VAL A 78 -4.20 -5.76 -2.15
N SER A 79 -5.00 -5.38 -3.16
CA SER A 79 -5.21 -3.96 -3.49
C SER A 79 -5.95 -3.20 -2.39
N THR A 80 -6.88 -3.83 -1.68
CA THR A 80 -7.54 -3.22 -0.52
C THR A 80 -6.54 -2.87 0.58
N LEU A 81 -5.61 -3.77 0.92
CA LEU A 81 -4.63 -3.50 1.98
C LEU A 81 -3.66 -2.40 1.57
N HIS A 82 -3.13 -2.47 0.34
CA HIS A 82 -2.23 -1.43 -0.18
C HIS A 82 -2.92 -0.06 -0.18
N ALA A 83 -4.14 0.01 -0.68
CA ALA A 83 -4.90 1.25 -0.74
C ALA A 83 -5.11 1.88 0.65
N ILE A 84 -5.47 1.07 1.66
CA ILE A 84 -5.59 1.55 3.05
C ILE A 84 -4.23 2.08 3.55
N PHE A 85 -3.17 1.29 3.37
CA PHE A 85 -1.82 1.66 3.80
C PHE A 85 -1.36 2.98 3.18
N ILE A 86 -1.44 3.10 1.85
CA ILE A 86 -0.91 4.26 1.15
C ILE A 86 -1.78 5.48 1.35
N SER A 87 -3.11 5.33 1.48
CA SER A 87 -4.01 6.46 1.76
C SER A 87 -3.74 7.05 3.14
N ILE A 88 -3.63 6.22 4.19
CA ILE A 88 -3.31 6.68 5.55
C ILE A 88 -1.95 7.36 5.58
N THR A 89 -0.94 6.74 4.94
CA THR A 89 0.41 7.28 4.88
C THR A 89 0.46 8.60 4.13
N SER A 90 -0.28 8.72 3.03
CA SER A 90 -0.35 9.93 2.22
C SER A 90 -1.04 11.06 2.97
N LEU A 91 -2.17 10.79 3.63
CA LEU A 91 -2.86 11.75 4.48
C LEU A 91 -1.95 12.25 5.60
N TYR A 92 -1.22 11.35 6.26
CA TYR A 92 -0.25 11.72 7.29
C TYR A 92 0.84 12.65 6.73
N PHE A 93 1.48 12.31 5.62
CA PHE A 93 2.55 13.13 5.06
C PHE A 93 2.06 14.48 4.55
N VAL A 94 0.88 14.53 3.91
CA VAL A 94 0.34 15.76 3.31
C VAL A 94 -0.17 16.73 4.38
N PHE A 95 -0.84 16.24 5.44
CA PHE A 95 -1.57 17.10 6.37
C PHE A 95 -1.01 17.18 7.78
N TRP A 96 -0.29 16.15 8.25
CA TRP A 96 0.15 16.06 9.65
C TRP A 96 1.66 16.05 9.84
N SER A 97 2.43 15.74 8.79
CA SER A 97 3.88 15.71 8.88
C SER A 97 4.50 17.09 8.65
N ASP A 98 5.55 17.40 9.42
CA ASP A 98 6.35 18.61 9.21
C ASP A 98 7.21 18.55 7.93
N LEU A 99 7.29 17.39 7.25
CA LEU A 99 8.16 17.15 6.08
C LEU A 99 7.96 18.17 4.95
N PHE A 100 6.71 18.57 4.71
CA PHE A 100 6.33 19.49 3.63
C PHE A 100 5.87 20.86 4.14
N SER A 101 6.12 21.18 5.42
CA SER A 101 5.73 22.46 6.02
C SER A 101 6.59 23.62 5.50
N GLU A 102 5.98 24.76 5.17
CA GLU A 102 6.70 25.92 4.61
C GLU A 102 7.77 26.51 5.56
N HIS A 103 7.64 26.28 6.86
CA HIS A 103 8.39 26.99 7.89
C HIS A 103 9.74 26.33 8.26
N HIS A 104 10.03 25.13 7.73
CA HIS A 104 11.07 24.27 8.32
C HIS A 104 12.30 23.99 7.44
N SER A 105 12.35 24.42 6.16
CA SER A 105 13.58 24.23 5.36
C SER A 105 13.77 25.24 4.22
N ALA A 106 15.04 25.51 3.89
CA ALA A 106 15.45 26.37 2.77
C ALA A 106 15.34 25.65 1.39
N GLU A 107 15.06 24.34 1.39
CA GLU A 107 14.94 23.53 0.20
C GLU A 107 13.54 23.65 -0.43
N LEU A 108 13.46 23.63 -1.76
CA LEU A 108 12.18 23.66 -2.48
C LEU A 108 11.34 22.44 -2.07
N ILE A 109 10.03 22.65 -1.87
CA ILE A 109 9.10 21.59 -1.44
C ILE A 109 9.12 20.35 -2.35
N THR A 110 9.49 20.52 -3.62
CA THR A 110 9.62 19.46 -4.62
C THR A 110 10.81 18.53 -4.38
N PHE A 111 11.85 18.94 -3.66
CA PHE A 111 13.03 18.11 -3.42
C PHE A 111 13.03 17.47 -2.02
N ARG A 112 12.08 17.85 -1.17
CA ARG A 112 11.96 17.35 0.19
C ARG A 112 11.50 15.90 0.20
N ASN A 113 12.23 15.08 0.93
CA ASN A 113 11.92 13.68 1.16
C ASN A 113 12.48 13.22 2.51
N SER A 114 12.09 12.04 2.94
CA SER A 114 12.60 11.39 4.14
C SER A 114 12.77 9.89 3.91
N PRO A 115 13.62 9.20 4.69
CA PRO A 115 13.71 7.74 4.68
C PRO A 115 12.34 7.04 4.76
N LEU A 116 11.44 7.53 5.61
CA LEU A 116 10.12 6.93 5.81
C LEU A 116 9.19 7.16 4.62
N SER A 117 9.19 8.36 4.04
CA SER A 117 8.38 8.66 2.86
C SER A 117 8.86 7.87 1.64
N THR A 118 10.17 7.80 1.42
CA THR A 118 10.78 6.98 0.37
C THR A 118 10.48 5.49 0.57
N PHE A 119 10.54 4.99 1.81
CA PHE A 119 10.16 3.61 2.13
C PHE A 119 8.68 3.33 1.79
N ALA A 120 7.76 4.23 2.15
CA ALA A 120 6.34 4.06 1.85
C ALA A 120 6.03 4.04 0.35
N LEU A 121 6.69 4.92 -0.43
CA LEU A 121 6.59 4.90 -1.88
C LEU A 121 7.16 3.60 -2.45
N GLY A 122 8.28 3.09 -1.94
CA GLY A 122 8.84 1.84 -2.44
C GLY A 122 8.03 0.60 -2.13
N VAL A 123 7.37 0.53 -0.96
CA VAL A 123 6.34 -0.49 -0.71
C VAL A 123 5.24 -0.42 -1.77
N SER A 124 4.82 0.78 -2.16
CA SER A 124 3.81 0.98 -3.20
C SER A 124 4.30 0.60 -4.60
N VAL A 125 5.57 0.86 -4.94
CA VAL A 125 6.18 0.38 -6.19
C VAL A 125 6.16 -1.16 -6.25
N GLY A 126 6.55 -1.82 -5.16
CA GLY A 126 6.49 -3.28 -5.06
C GLY A 126 5.08 -3.84 -5.26
N TYR A 127 4.07 -3.13 -4.74
CA TYR A 127 2.66 -3.42 -5.02
C TYR A 127 2.32 -3.24 -6.50
N PHE A 128 2.58 -2.07 -7.10
CA PHE A 128 2.22 -1.80 -8.49
C PHE A 128 2.87 -2.78 -9.47
N ILE A 129 4.12 -3.19 -9.24
CA ILE A 129 4.79 -4.22 -10.05
C ILE A 129 4.08 -5.57 -9.91
N SER A 130 3.72 -5.96 -8.68
CA SER A 130 3.01 -7.23 -8.42
C SER A 130 1.63 -7.24 -9.08
N ASP A 131 0.89 -6.13 -8.97
CA ASP A 131 -0.45 -6.01 -9.52
C ASP A 131 -0.45 -5.94 -11.05
N LEU A 132 0.48 -5.19 -11.66
CA LEU A 132 0.71 -5.23 -13.11
C LEU A 132 1.04 -6.64 -13.61
N GLY A 133 1.90 -7.36 -12.90
CA GLY A 133 2.22 -8.74 -13.21
C GLY A 133 0.97 -9.63 -13.23
N MET A 134 0.08 -9.47 -12.24
CA MET A 134 -1.19 -10.18 -12.17
C MET A 134 -2.15 -9.78 -13.30
N ILE A 135 -2.29 -8.48 -13.57
CA ILE A 135 -3.13 -7.95 -14.65
C ILE A 135 -2.68 -8.51 -15.99
N PHE A 136 -1.38 -8.48 -16.32
CA PHE A 136 -0.87 -9.04 -17.57
C PHE A 136 -1.06 -10.56 -17.66
N TRP A 137 -0.80 -11.29 -16.56
CA TRP A 137 -0.93 -12.74 -16.53
C TRP A 137 -2.36 -13.22 -16.74
N LEU A 138 -3.33 -12.43 -16.27
CA LEU A 138 -4.75 -12.80 -16.25
C LEU A 138 -5.58 -11.93 -17.19
N TYR A 139 -4.96 -11.16 -18.08
CA TYR A 139 -5.68 -10.30 -19.02
C TYR A 139 -6.61 -11.14 -19.92
N PRO A 140 -7.87 -10.71 -20.16
CA PRO A 140 -8.53 -9.47 -19.70
C PRO A 140 -9.40 -9.64 -18.43
N TYR A 141 -9.20 -10.70 -17.64
CA TYR A 141 -10.10 -11.08 -16.54
C TYR A 141 -9.97 -10.21 -15.27
N LEU A 142 -8.84 -9.53 -15.04
CA LEU A 142 -8.63 -8.65 -13.87
C LEU A 142 -8.85 -7.15 -14.16
N GLY A 143 -9.20 -6.78 -15.38
CA GLY A 143 -9.39 -5.39 -15.79
C GLY A 143 -9.18 -5.18 -17.28
N GLY A 144 -9.59 -4.02 -17.78
CA GLY A 144 -9.37 -3.60 -19.17
C GLY A 144 -8.05 -2.87 -19.38
N VAL A 145 -7.86 -2.32 -20.59
CA VAL A 145 -6.67 -1.56 -20.99
C VAL A 145 -6.47 -0.33 -20.10
N GLU A 146 -7.55 0.26 -19.61
CA GLU A 146 -7.52 1.37 -18.66
C GLU A 146 -6.77 1.04 -17.37
N TYR A 147 -6.88 -0.19 -16.86
CA TYR A 147 -6.14 -0.63 -15.68
C TYR A 147 -4.65 -0.75 -15.98
N ILE A 148 -4.29 -1.31 -17.15
CA ILE A 148 -2.89 -1.42 -17.58
C ILE A 148 -2.25 -0.04 -17.67
N VAL A 149 -2.91 0.90 -18.35
CA VAL A 149 -2.40 2.26 -18.51
C VAL A 149 -2.29 2.97 -17.17
N HIS A 150 -3.34 2.91 -16.34
CA HIS A 150 -3.36 3.55 -15.02
C HIS A 150 -2.27 3.01 -14.09
N HIS A 151 -2.13 1.67 -13.99
CA HIS A 151 -1.13 1.07 -13.11
C HIS A 151 0.29 1.26 -13.65
N SER A 152 0.49 1.29 -14.97
CA SER A 152 1.80 1.58 -15.57
C SER A 152 2.23 3.02 -15.28
N LEU A 153 1.32 3.99 -15.48
CA LEU A 153 1.60 5.40 -15.19
C LEU A 153 1.89 5.60 -13.69
N SER A 154 1.10 4.97 -12.82
CA SER A 154 1.30 5.03 -11.37
C SER A 154 2.62 4.39 -10.97
N ALA A 155 2.95 3.21 -11.50
CA ALA A 155 4.23 2.54 -11.25
C ALA A 155 5.42 3.44 -11.63
N ILE A 156 5.39 4.05 -12.82
CA ILE A 156 6.45 4.93 -13.31
C ILE A 156 6.58 6.18 -12.43
N ALA A 157 5.47 6.87 -12.17
CA ALA A 157 5.47 8.13 -11.40
C ALA A 157 5.92 7.91 -9.96
N VAL A 158 5.41 6.87 -9.29
CA VAL A 158 5.78 6.53 -7.91
C VAL A 158 7.23 6.04 -7.84
N SER A 159 7.69 5.24 -8.82
CA SER A 159 9.10 4.80 -8.88
C SER A 159 10.05 5.97 -9.08
N TYR A 160 9.70 6.91 -9.96
CA TYR A 160 10.49 8.12 -10.17
C TYR A 160 10.63 8.90 -8.86
N SER A 161 9.51 9.21 -8.20
CA SER A 161 9.50 9.98 -6.95
C SER A 161 10.22 9.29 -5.79
N MET A 162 10.14 7.95 -5.73
CA MET A 162 10.91 7.14 -4.78
C MET A 162 12.42 7.20 -5.04
N LEU A 163 12.85 7.04 -6.30
CA LEU A 163 14.26 6.91 -6.66
C LEU A 163 15.01 8.25 -6.63
N THR A 164 14.35 9.34 -7.05
CA THR A 164 14.97 10.66 -7.10
C THR A 164 14.78 11.44 -5.80
N GLY A 165 13.80 11.07 -4.97
CA GLY A 165 13.38 11.88 -3.82
C GLY A 165 12.58 13.13 -4.23
N GLU A 166 12.27 13.29 -5.51
CA GLU A 166 11.60 14.47 -6.05
C GLU A 166 10.09 14.28 -6.14
N GLY A 167 9.33 15.37 -5.98
CA GLY A 167 7.88 15.42 -6.17
C GLY A 167 7.06 14.62 -5.15
N GLN A 168 7.66 14.15 -4.05
CA GLN A 168 6.98 13.24 -3.11
C GLN A 168 5.67 13.81 -2.55
N LEU A 169 5.60 15.12 -2.26
CA LEU A 169 4.36 15.77 -1.83
C LEU A 169 3.21 15.54 -2.83
N TYR A 170 3.45 15.85 -4.10
CA TYR A 170 2.45 15.71 -5.15
C TYR A 170 2.10 14.24 -5.41
N THR A 171 3.09 13.35 -5.33
CA THR A 171 2.85 11.90 -5.40
C THR A 171 1.92 11.44 -4.28
N PHE A 172 2.15 11.86 -3.02
CA PHE A 172 1.24 11.54 -1.92
C PHE A 172 -0.14 12.18 -2.10
N MET A 173 -0.23 13.44 -2.56
CA MET A 173 -1.53 14.07 -2.85
C MET A 173 -2.35 13.24 -3.85
N VAL A 174 -1.72 12.73 -4.92
CA VAL A 174 -2.38 11.84 -5.88
C VAL A 174 -2.75 10.49 -5.24
N LEU A 175 -1.87 9.91 -4.44
CA LEU A 175 -2.09 8.61 -3.80
C LEU A 175 -3.19 8.61 -2.73
N ILE A 176 -3.62 9.77 -2.21
CA ILE A 176 -4.85 9.87 -1.40
C ILE A 176 -6.07 9.32 -2.18
N SER A 177 -6.07 9.42 -3.52
CA SER A 177 -7.19 8.93 -4.33
C SER A 177 -7.38 7.40 -4.27
N GLU A 178 -6.38 6.64 -3.83
CA GLU A 178 -6.49 5.20 -3.56
C GLU A 178 -7.50 4.89 -2.44
N VAL A 179 -7.90 5.89 -1.65
CA VAL A 179 -8.91 5.71 -0.59
C VAL A 179 -10.24 5.18 -1.12
N THR A 180 -10.49 5.24 -2.43
CA THR A 180 -11.71 4.72 -3.07
C THR A 180 -11.64 3.23 -3.45
N THR A 181 -10.43 2.67 -3.53
CA THR A 181 -10.17 1.28 -3.93
C THR A 181 -10.81 0.27 -2.96
N PRO A 182 -10.72 0.41 -1.62
CA PRO A 182 -11.38 -0.48 -0.66
C PRO A 182 -12.89 -0.55 -0.85
N GLU A 183 -13.54 0.57 -1.17
CA GLU A 183 -14.99 0.67 -1.33
C GLU A 183 -15.43 -0.01 -2.62
N ILE A 184 -14.68 0.18 -3.72
CA ILE A 184 -14.93 -0.52 -4.98
C ILE A 184 -14.77 -2.03 -4.79
N ASN A 185 -13.72 -2.46 -4.10
CA ASN A 185 -13.48 -3.87 -3.78
C ASN A 185 -14.57 -4.45 -2.87
N MET A 186 -14.99 -3.72 -1.83
CA MET A 186 -16.06 -4.13 -0.95
C MET A 186 -17.39 -4.29 -1.71
N ARG A 187 -17.69 -3.36 -2.61
CA ARG A 187 -18.87 -3.45 -3.49
C ARG A 187 -18.86 -4.72 -4.32
N TRP A 188 -17.70 -5.06 -4.90
CA TRP A 188 -17.53 -6.28 -5.67
C TRP A 188 -17.67 -7.54 -4.80
N TYR A 189 -17.10 -7.56 -3.59
CA TYR A 189 -17.25 -8.69 -2.67
C TYR A 189 -18.72 -8.94 -2.31
N LEU A 190 -19.46 -7.87 -2.01
CA LEU A 190 -20.90 -7.95 -1.75
C LEU A 190 -21.67 -8.46 -2.97
N ASP A 191 -21.30 -8.04 -4.18
CA ASP A 191 -21.93 -8.52 -5.41
C ASP A 191 -21.71 -10.03 -5.62
N ILE A 192 -20.46 -10.48 -5.56
CA ILE A 192 -20.09 -11.89 -5.73
C ILE A 192 -20.69 -12.78 -4.63
N ALA A 193 -20.89 -12.24 -3.43
CA ALA A 193 -21.58 -12.92 -2.35
C ALA A 193 -23.12 -12.95 -2.50
N GLY A 194 -23.69 -12.36 -3.56
CA GLY A 194 -25.14 -12.28 -3.79
C GLY A 194 -25.85 -11.25 -2.89
N LEU A 195 -25.11 -10.31 -2.31
CA LEU A 195 -25.59 -9.34 -1.32
C LEU A 195 -25.92 -7.96 -1.89
N LYS A 196 -26.19 -7.85 -3.21
CA LYS A 196 -26.59 -6.60 -3.88
C LYS A 196 -27.79 -5.89 -3.24
N ARG A 197 -28.70 -6.63 -2.60
CA ARG A 197 -29.91 -6.09 -1.96
C ARG A 197 -29.72 -5.79 -0.46
N SER A 198 -28.51 -5.94 0.07
CA SER A 198 -28.23 -5.71 1.49
C SER A 198 -28.06 -4.23 1.81
N ASN A 199 -28.32 -3.86 3.08
CA ASN A 199 -28.02 -2.51 3.58
C ASN A 199 -26.53 -2.16 3.44
N ALA A 200 -25.63 -3.14 3.58
CA ALA A 200 -24.20 -2.93 3.40
C ALA A 200 -23.85 -2.46 1.98
N TYR A 201 -24.50 -3.04 0.95
CA TYR A 201 -24.31 -2.63 -0.45
C TYR A 201 -24.83 -1.23 -0.74
N LEU A 202 -25.96 -0.87 -0.11
CA LEU A 202 -26.52 0.48 -0.18
C LEU A 202 -25.62 1.52 0.49
N ILE A 203 -25.21 1.28 1.74
CA ILE A 203 -24.32 2.17 2.50
C ILE A 203 -23.00 2.36 1.76
N ASN A 204 -22.38 1.30 1.27
CA ASN A 204 -21.18 1.38 0.44
C ASN A 204 -21.39 2.28 -0.79
N GLY A 205 -22.53 2.17 -1.48
CA GLY A 205 -22.85 3.05 -2.61
C GLY A 205 -22.99 4.52 -2.22
N ILE A 206 -23.60 4.80 -1.06
CA ILE A 206 -23.72 6.16 -0.52
C ILE A 206 -22.34 6.74 -0.19
N VAL A 207 -21.46 5.95 0.45
CA VAL A 207 -20.09 6.38 0.77
C VAL A 207 -19.30 6.72 -0.49
N ILE A 208 -19.36 5.87 -1.52
CA ILE A 208 -18.71 6.12 -2.82
C ILE A 208 -19.24 7.43 -3.45
N PHE A 209 -20.55 7.66 -3.41
CA PHE A 209 -21.16 8.87 -3.94
C PHE A 209 -20.65 10.13 -3.22
N PHE A 210 -20.59 10.13 -1.89
CA PHE A 210 -20.08 11.27 -1.14
C PHE A 210 -18.57 11.47 -1.31
N ALA A 211 -17.78 10.40 -1.40
CA ALA A 211 -16.36 10.50 -1.70
C ALA A 211 -16.12 11.15 -3.08
N TRP A 212 -16.90 10.75 -4.08
CA TRP A 212 -16.90 11.41 -5.39
C TRP A 212 -17.33 12.87 -5.30
N LEU A 213 -18.37 13.19 -4.54
CA LEU A 213 -18.87 14.55 -4.39
C LEU A 213 -17.81 15.48 -3.76
N VAL A 214 -17.17 15.04 -2.66
CA VAL A 214 -16.12 15.80 -1.99
C VAL A 214 -14.96 16.09 -2.93
N ARG A 215 -14.48 15.07 -3.67
CA ARG A 215 -13.40 15.23 -4.66
C ARG A 215 -13.68 16.29 -5.72
N ASN A 216 -14.95 16.45 -6.14
CA ASN A 216 -15.33 17.40 -7.19
C ASN A 216 -15.76 18.77 -6.67
N LEU A 217 -15.92 18.93 -5.34
CA LEU A 217 -16.29 20.20 -4.70
C LEU A 217 -15.11 20.89 -4.00
N THR A 218 -14.01 20.18 -3.75
CA THR A 218 -12.76 20.79 -3.29
C THR A 218 -11.98 21.34 -4.49
N PRO A 219 -11.65 22.64 -4.51
CA PRO A 219 -10.92 23.29 -5.60
C PRO A 219 -9.49 22.78 -5.79
#